data_AF-A0A964XAH6-F1
#
_entry.id   AF-A0A964XAH6-F1
#
_cell.length_a   1.000
_cell.length_b   1.000
_cell.length_c   1.000
_cell.angle_alpha   90.00
_cell.angle_beta   90.00
_cell.angle_gamma   90.00
#
_symmetry.space_group_name_H-M   'P 1'
#
loop_
_entity.id
_entity.type
_entity.pdbx_description
1 polymer ?
#
loop_
_entity_poly.entity_id
_entity_poly.type
_entity_poly.pdbx_seq_one_letter_code
_entity_poly.pdbx_strand_id
1 'polypeptide(L)'
;SDDGIVLVNEDACIGCGLCAWACPYGAREMDGASRVMKKCTLCVDRIYNENLPEEDREPACVRTCPSNARHFGDLSDPDSDVSKLVAAREGFDLMPEQGTAPVNKYLPPRARDSLEMPDLASLCDPAPEAKGFLGWLDRALEKL
;
A
#
# COMPACT_ATOMS: atom_id res chain seq x y z
N SER A 1 23.60 -6.68 8.12
CA SER A 1 23.44 -6.84 6.67
C SER A 1 23.87 -5.54 6.01
N ASP A 2 24.27 -5.60 4.75
CA ASP A 2 24.74 -4.43 4.01
C ASP A 2 23.59 -3.73 3.25
N ASP A 3 22.37 -4.26 3.35
CA ASP A 3 21.13 -3.84 2.66
C ASP A 3 20.36 -2.68 3.35
N GLY A 4 20.79 -2.24 4.53
CA GLY A 4 20.10 -1.20 5.30
C GLY A 4 18.81 -1.64 6.02
N ILE A 5 18.45 -2.92 6.02
CA ILE A 5 17.25 -3.44 6.68
C ILE A 5 17.45 -3.46 8.21
N VAL A 6 16.64 -2.66 8.92
CA VAL A 6 16.67 -2.61 10.38
C VAL A 6 15.85 -3.75 10.97
N LEU A 7 16.47 -4.63 11.77
CA LEU A 7 15.80 -5.75 12.43
C LEU A 7 15.87 -5.64 13.97
N VAL A 8 14.96 -6.35 14.64
CA VAL A 8 15.06 -6.59 16.09
C VAL A 8 15.74 -7.94 16.26
N ASN A 9 16.82 -7.98 17.03
CA ASN A 9 17.41 -9.24 17.47
C ASN A 9 16.52 -9.80 18.59
N GLU A 10 15.86 -10.92 18.33
CA GLU A 10 14.89 -11.52 19.27
C GLU A 10 15.57 -12.08 20.52
N ASP A 11 16.74 -12.70 20.38
CA ASP A 11 17.50 -13.28 21.51
C ASP A 11 18.01 -12.21 22.47
N ALA A 12 18.30 -11.02 21.95
CA ALA A 12 18.75 -9.87 22.74
C ALA A 12 17.59 -8.99 23.25
N CYS A 13 16.35 -9.23 22.78
CA CYS A 13 15.21 -8.39 23.13
C CYS A 13 14.71 -8.70 24.55
N ILE A 14 14.84 -7.73 25.46
CA ILE A 14 14.37 -7.85 26.85
C ILE A 14 12.92 -7.35 27.06
N GLY A 15 12.19 -7.03 25.99
CA GLY A 15 10.79 -6.60 26.09
C GLY A 15 10.55 -5.24 26.77
N CYS A 16 11.55 -4.35 26.86
CA CYS A 16 11.43 -3.11 27.63
C CYS A 16 10.52 -2.02 27.02
N GLY A 17 10.15 -2.14 25.73
CA GLY A 17 9.26 -1.18 25.06
C GLY A 17 9.87 0.17 24.66
N LEU A 18 11.08 0.50 25.12
CA LEU A 18 11.72 1.81 24.86
C LEU A 18 11.88 2.13 23.37
N CYS A 19 12.15 1.11 22.54
CA CYS A 19 12.27 1.32 21.10
C CYS A 19 10.95 1.69 20.42
N ALA A 20 9.81 1.24 20.94
CA ALA A 20 8.50 1.65 20.44
C ALA A 20 8.21 3.10 20.82
N TRP A 21 8.54 3.50 22.06
CA TRP A 21 8.43 4.89 22.52
C TRP A 21 9.33 5.85 21.72
N ALA A 22 10.55 5.42 21.40
CA ALA A 22 11.50 6.22 20.63
C ALA A 22 11.16 6.34 19.13
N CYS A 23 10.32 5.45 18.59
CA CYS A 23 10.02 5.44 17.16
C CYS A 23 8.92 6.48 16.85
N PRO A 24 9.22 7.57 16.12
CA PRO A 24 8.23 8.62 15.85
C PRO A 24 7.11 8.14 14.92
N TYR A 25 7.35 7.05 14.20
CA TYR A 25 6.41 6.45 13.24
C TYR A 25 5.41 5.48 13.87
N GLY A 26 5.54 5.15 15.16
CA GLY A 26 4.72 4.10 15.80
C GLY A 26 4.87 2.72 15.14
N ALA A 27 5.99 2.46 14.45
CA ALA A 27 6.16 1.30 13.56
C ALA A 27 6.67 0.02 14.28
N ARG A 28 6.47 -0.07 15.60
CA ARG A 28 6.96 -1.16 16.44
C ARG A 28 5.87 -1.59 17.41
N GLU A 29 5.65 -2.90 17.53
CA GLU A 29 4.60 -3.48 18.37
C GLU A 29 5.13 -4.64 19.19
N MET A 30 4.71 -4.75 20.44
CA MET A 30 5.11 -5.85 21.31
C MET A 30 4.29 -7.09 20.99
N ASP A 31 4.96 -8.21 20.72
CA ASP A 31 4.28 -9.50 20.67
C ASP A 31 3.91 -9.96 22.10
N GLY A 32 2.62 -10.17 22.34
CA GLY A 32 2.11 -10.48 23.68
C GLY A 32 2.52 -11.85 24.22
N ALA A 33 2.82 -12.81 23.34
CA ALA A 33 3.13 -14.19 23.69
C ALA A 33 4.62 -14.36 24.01
N SER A 34 5.48 -13.95 23.08
CA SER A 34 6.95 -14.03 23.18
C SER A 34 7.57 -12.90 24.00
N ARG A 35 6.84 -11.80 24.23
CA ARG A 35 7.35 -10.57 24.87
C ARG A 35 8.54 -9.95 24.13
N VAL A 36 8.61 -10.18 22.82
CA VAL A 36 9.62 -9.62 21.91
C VAL A 36 9.00 -8.48 21.09
N MET A 37 9.74 -7.39 20.91
CA MET A 37 9.32 -6.30 20.03
C MET A 37 9.38 -6.74 18.56
N LYS A 38 8.30 -6.52 17.82
CA LYS A 38 8.18 -6.79 16.39
C LYS A 38 8.11 -5.48 15.61
N LYS A 39 8.49 -5.57 14.34
CA LYS A 39 8.40 -4.48 13.34
C LYS A 39 8.30 -5.10 11.95
N CYS A 40 7.96 -4.29 10.95
CA CYS A 40 8.10 -4.70 9.55
C CYS A 40 9.54 -5.16 9.27
N THR A 41 9.75 -6.39 8.80
CA THR A 41 11.08 -6.94 8.50
C THR A 41 11.46 -6.75 7.03
N LEU A 42 10.69 -5.96 6.27
CA LEU A 42 10.80 -5.87 4.82
C LEU A 42 10.68 -7.24 4.12
N CYS A 43 10.00 -8.19 4.78
CA CYS A 43 9.87 -9.57 4.33
C CYS A 43 11.21 -10.22 3.96
N VAL A 44 12.22 -10.11 4.84
CA VAL A 44 13.53 -10.78 4.66
C VAL A 44 13.41 -12.28 4.37
N ASP A 45 12.36 -12.93 4.87
CA ASP A 45 12.00 -14.32 4.63
C ASP A 45 11.52 -14.61 3.20
N ARG A 46 11.12 -13.57 2.45
CA ARG A 46 10.69 -13.65 1.04
C ARG A 46 11.75 -13.15 0.08
N ILE A 47 12.31 -11.98 0.34
CA ILE A 47 13.26 -11.32 -0.59
C ILE A 47 14.56 -12.14 -0.75
N TYR A 48 14.94 -12.92 0.27
CA TYR A 48 16.10 -13.83 0.22
C TYR A 48 15.75 -15.28 -0.10
N ASN A 49 14.48 -15.60 -0.35
CA ASN A 49 14.07 -16.97 -0.55
C ASN A 49 14.28 -17.41 -2.01
N GLU A 50 15.37 -18.15 -2.24
CA GLU A 50 15.72 -18.66 -3.57
C GLU A 50 14.74 -19.71 -4.12
N ASN A 51 13.86 -20.26 -3.27
CA ASN A 51 12.80 -21.18 -3.71
C ASN A 51 11.62 -20.45 -4.37
N LEU A 52 11.56 -19.12 -4.29
CA LEU A 52 10.61 -18.30 -5.04
C LEU A 52 11.21 -17.90 -6.39
N PRO A 53 10.40 -17.80 -7.46
CA PRO A 53 10.77 -17.10 -8.68
C PRO A 53 11.29 -15.69 -8.35
N GLU A 54 12.23 -15.17 -9.14
CA GLU A 54 12.86 -13.87 -8.87
C GLU A 54 11.82 -12.74 -8.82
N GLU A 55 10.84 -12.77 -9.72
CA GLU A 55 9.72 -11.84 -9.77
C GLU A 55 8.83 -11.86 -8.52
N ASP A 56 8.88 -12.94 -7.74
CA ASP A 56 8.09 -13.12 -6.51
C ASP A 56 8.88 -12.78 -5.23
N ARG A 57 10.19 -12.50 -5.34
CA ARG A 57 11.10 -12.16 -4.23
C ARG A 57 10.98 -10.69 -3.82
N GLU A 58 9.76 -10.27 -3.58
CA GLU A 58 9.42 -8.94 -3.10
C GLU A 58 8.56 -9.00 -1.82
N PRO A 59 8.47 -7.89 -1.05
CA PRO A 59 7.66 -7.86 0.14
C PRO A 59 6.19 -8.16 -0.14
N ALA A 60 5.55 -8.91 0.75
CA ALA A 60 4.17 -9.35 0.57
C ALA A 60 3.19 -8.16 0.37
N CYS A 61 3.46 -7.04 1.05
CA CYS A 61 2.66 -5.83 0.93
C CYS A 61 2.76 -5.15 -0.44
N VAL A 62 3.85 -5.36 -1.18
CA VAL A 62 4.06 -4.85 -2.54
C VAL A 62 3.37 -5.77 -3.53
N ARG A 63 3.71 -7.07 -3.51
CA ARG A 63 3.12 -8.10 -4.36
C ARG A 63 1.60 -8.13 -4.36
N THR A 64 0.99 -7.98 -3.18
CA THR A 64 -0.46 -8.10 -3.03
C THR A 64 -1.22 -6.83 -3.42
N CYS A 65 -0.54 -5.72 -3.73
CA CYS A 65 -1.19 -4.43 -3.94
C CYS A 65 -1.91 -4.40 -5.30
N PRO A 66 -3.27 -4.41 -5.35
CA PRO A 66 -3.99 -4.49 -6.62
C PRO A 66 -3.87 -3.20 -7.44
N SER A 67 -3.66 -2.06 -6.76
CA SER A 67 -3.51 -0.75 -7.38
C SER A 67 -2.07 -0.40 -7.76
N ASN A 68 -1.12 -1.31 -7.48
CA ASN A 68 0.31 -1.07 -7.66
C ASN A 68 0.78 0.25 -7.02
N ALA A 69 0.32 0.50 -5.78
CA ALA A 69 0.62 1.74 -5.05
C ALA A 69 1.96 1.72 -4.31
N ARG A 70 2.59 0.54 -4.21
CA ARG A 70 3.87 0.34 -3.52
C ARG A 70 4.86 -0.22 -4.53
N HIS A 71 6.10 0.23 -4.45
CA HIS A 71 7.20 -0.22 -5.30
C HIS A 71 8.39 -0.57 -4.40
N PHE A 72 9.13 -1.62 -4.74
CA PHE A 72 10.26 -2.11 -3.96
C PHE A 72 11.50 -2.28 -4.85
N GLY A 73 12.67 -2.00 -4.28
CA GLY A 73 13.94 -2.01 -4.98
C GLY A 73 15.04 -1.30 -4.20
N ASP A 74 16.23 -1.26 -4.76
CA ASP A 74 17.39 -0.60 -4.16
C ASP A 74 17.34 0.92 -4.35
N LEU A 75 17.13 1.65 -3.25
CA LEU A 75 17.09 3.12 -3.28
C LEU A 75 18.49 3.77 -3.33
N SER A 76 19.55 2.98 -3.09
CA SER A 76 20.93 3.46 -3.20
C SER A 76 21.46 3.40 -4.63
N ASP A 77 20.88 2.53 -5.47
CA ASP A 77 21.14 2.47 -6.90
C ASP A 77 20.30 3.52 -7.66
N PRO A 78 20.90 4.56 -8.26
CA PRO A 78 20.17 5.57 -9.02
C PRO A 78 19.48 5.01 -10.29
N ASP A 79 19.93 3.85 -10.79
CA ASP A 79 19.37 3.21 -11.97
C ASP A 79 18.20 2.27 -11.66
N SER A 80 17.88 2.03 -10.39
CA SER A 80 16.73 1.21 -10.00
C SER A 80 15.39 1.86 -10.35
N ASP A 81 14.38 1.03 -10.58
CA ASP A 81 13.02 1.51 -10.89
C ASP A 81 12.45 2.39 -9.77
N VAL A 82 12.73 2.07 -8.50
CA VAL A 82 12.29 2.86 -7.34
C VAL A 82 12.99 4.21 -7.31
N SER A 83 14.31 4.26 -7.50
CA SER A 83 15.07 5.51 -7.52
C SER A 83 14.60 6.44 -8.65
N LYS A 84 14.40 5.89 -9.85
CA LYS A 84 13.84 6.62 -11.00
C LYS A 84 12.44 7.12 -10.72
N LEU A 85 11.57 6.30 -10.14
CA LEU A 85 10.18 6.68 -9.82
C LEU A 85 10.12 7.81 -8.77
N VAL A 86 10.90 7.71 -7.71
CA VAL A 86 11.00 8.73 -6.66
C VAL A 86 11.49 10.04 -7.25
N ALA A 87 12.56 10.01 -8.05
CA ALA A 87 13.08 11.21 -8.71
C ALA A 87 12.07 11.83 -9.68
N ALA A 88 11.44 11.01 -10.53
CA ALA A 88 10.51 11.49 -11.56
C ALA A 88 9.21 12.09 -10.98
N ARG A 89 8.78 11.64 -9.80
CA ARG A 89 7.52 12.08 -9.17
C ARG A 89 7.73 12.95 -7.94
N GLU A 90 8.95 13.43 -7.71
CA GLU A 90 9.28 14.29 -6.56
C GLU A 90 8.88 13.64 -5.22
N GLY A 91 9.28 12.38 -5.03
CA GLY A 91 8.99 11.64 -3.81
C GLY A 91 9.61 12.29 -2.58
N PHE A 92 8.92 12.22 -1.44
CA PHE A 92 9.26 12.93 -0.21
C PHE A 92 9.26 12.01 1.02
N ASP A 93 9.91 12.48 2.08
CA ASP A 93 10.04 11.76 3.34
C ASP A 93 8.81 11.94 4.22
N LEU A 94 8.42 10.88 4.93
CA LEU A 94 7.43 11.00 5.98
C LEU A 94 8.05 11.65 7.22
N MET A 95 7.46 12.74 7.67
CA MET A 95 7.87 13.49 8.87
C MET A 95 9.37 13.84 8.87
N PRO A 96 9.85 14.63 7.88
CA PRO A 96 11.27 14.97 7.74
C PRO A 96 11.83 15.70 8.98
N GLU A 97 10.98 16.38 9.75
CA GLU A 97 11.34 17.07 11.00
C GLU A 97 11.88 16.12 12.09
N GLN A 98 11.66 14.81 11.98
CA GLN A 98 12.16 13.82 12.92
C GLN A 98 13.66 13.51 12.73
N GLY A 99 14.26 13.89 11.59
CA GLY A 99 15.70 13.72 11.35
C GLY A 99 16.18 12.26 11.24
N THR A 100 15.28 11.30 11.04
CA THR A 100 15.61 9.86 11.02
C THR A 100 15.92 9.28 9.64
N ALA A 101 15.94 10.12 8.60
CA ALA A 101 16.24 9.75 7.21
C ALA A 101 15.52 8.46 6.73
N PRO A 102 14.17 8.45 6.69
CA PRO A 102 13.43 7.25 6.32
C PRO A 102 13.71 6.84 4.86
N VAL A 103 13.83 5.52 4.64
CA VAL A 103 14.03 4.95 3.29
C VAL A 103 12.71 4.81 2.50
N ASN A 104 11.57 4.71 3.19
CA ASN A 104 10.27 4.68 2.53
C ASN A 104 9.92 6.09 2.05
N LYS A 105 9.90 6.28 0.73
CA LYS A 105 9.51 7.54 0.09
C LYS A 105 8.03 7.52 -0.28
N TYR A 106 7.35 8.64 -0.08
CA TYR A 106 5.96 8.83 -0.47
C TYR A 106 5.91 9.62 -1.76
N LEU A 107 5.00 9.22 -2.65
CA LEU A 107 4.77 9.95 -3.90
C LEU A 107 3.57 10.89 -3.71
N PRO A 108 3.61 12.11 -4.28
CA PRO A 108 2.46 13.01 -4.24
C PRO A 108 1.23 12.36 -4.87
N PRO A 109 0.01 12.75 -4.46
CA PRO A 109 -1.22 12.28 -5.11
C PRO A 109 -1.15 12.47 -6.62
N ARG A 110 -1.58 11.47 -7.40
CA ARG A 110 -1.74 11.64 -8.84
C ARG A 110 -2.82 12.67 -9.11
N ALA A 111 -2.61 13.53 -10.10
CA ALA A 111 -3.68 14.38 -10.62
C ALA A 111 -4.84 13.47 -11.03
N ARG A 112 -6.06 13.87 -10.69
CA ARG A 112 -7.25 13.15 -11.14
C ARG A 112 -7.38 13.34 -12.63
N ASP A 113 -7.55 12.24 -13.36
CA ASP A 113 -7.91 12.31 -14.76
C ASP A 113 -9.27 13.01 -14.86
N SER A 114 -9.34 14.12 -15.58
CA SER A 114 -10.61 14.72 -15.98
C SER A 114 -11.11 13.94 -17.19
N LEU A 115 -11.57 12.72 -16.96
CA LEU A 115 -12.29 11.98 -17.99
C LEU A 115 -13.64 12.67 -18.16
N GLU A 116 -13.92 13.15 -19.38
CA GLU A 116 -15.29 13.44 -19.76
C GLU A 116 -16.06 12.12 -19.66
N MET A 117 -16.87 11.98 -18.62
CA MET A 117 -17.77 10.85 -18.52
C MET A 117 -18.75 10.97 -19.69
N PRO A 118 -18.82 9.97 -20.60
CA PRO A 118 -19.89 9.94 -21.57
C PRO A 118 -21.22 9.94 -20.81
N ASP A 119 -22.23 10.61 -21.36
CA ASP A 119 -23.57 10.57 -20.82
C ASP A 119 -24.04 9.11 -20.78
N LEU A 120 -23.96 8.48 -19.60
CA LEU A 120 -24.32 7.08 -19.44
C LEU A 120 -25.80 6.85 -19.78
N ALA A 121 -26.64 7.87 -19.69
CA ALA A 121 -28.03 7.79 -20.13
C ALA A 121 -28.14 7.60 -21.64
N SER A 122 -27.21 8.15 -22.43
CA SER A 122 -27.15 7.94 -23.88
C SER A 122 -26.70 6.53 -24.29
N LEU A 123 -26.07 5.79 -23.38
CA LEU A 123 -25.58 4.43 -23.62
C LEU A 123 -26.54 3.34 -23.12
N CYS A 124 -27.57 3.73 -22.37
CA CYS A 124 -28.61 2.83 -21.90
C CYS A 124 -29.83 2.95 -22.80
N ASP A 125 -30.19 1.86 -23.47
CA ASP A 125 -31.52 1.77 -24.06
C ASP A 125 -32.56 1.88 -22.93
N PRO A 126 -33.60 2.71 -23.08
CA PRO A 126 -34.67 2.76 -22.10
C PRO A 126 -35.28 1.36 -21.95
N ALA A 127 -35.47 0.94 -20.70
CA ALA A 127 -36.12 -0.34 -20.42
C ALA A 127 -37.48 -0.38 -21.15
N PRO A 128 -37.83 -1.50 -21.80
CA PRO A 128 -39.11 -1.61 -22.48
C PRO A 128 -40.24 -1.37 -21.47
N GLU A 129 -41.18 -0.49 -21.81
CA GLU A 129 -42.33 -0.23 -20.95
C GLU A 129 -43.06 -1.54 -20.64
N ALA A 130 -43.19 -1.86 -19.35
CA ALA A 130 -43.98 -2.98 -18.90
C ALA A 130 -45.44 -2.76 -19.34
N LYS A 131 -46.02 -3.74 -20.04
CA LYS A 131 -47.41 -3.69 -20.51
C LYS A 131 -48.32 -4.55 -19.63
N GLY A 132 -49.62 -4.24 -19.64
CA GLY A 132 -50.63 -5.01 -18.93
C GLY A 132 -50.51 -4.88 -17.41
N PHE A 133 -50.60 -6.01 -16.70
CA PHE A 133 -50.61 -6.05 -15.23
C PHE A 133 -49.35 -5.42 -14.62
N LEU A 134 -48.17 -5.72 -15.17
CA LEU A 134 -46.90 -5.20 -14.68
C LEU A 134 -46.81 -3.68 -14.84
N GLY A 135 -47.27 -3.13 -15.97
CA GLY A 135 -47.30 -1.68 -16.20
C GLY A 135 -48.36 -0.92 -15.41
N TRP A 136 -49.40 -1.60 -14.92
CA TRP A 136 -50.34 -1.01 -13.95
C TRP A 136 -49.73 -1.00 -12.54
N LEU A 137 -49.06 -2.09 -12.16
CA LEU A 137 -48.41 -2.23 -10.86
C LEU A 137 -47.29 -1.19 -10.67
N ASP A 138 -46.43 -1.01 -11.67
CA ASP A 138 -45.36 0.01 -11.62
C ASP A 138 -45.95 1.42 -11.42
N ARG A 139 -46.99 1.79 -12.17
CA ARG A 139 -47.67 3.09 -12.03
C ARG A 139 -48.40 3.27 -10.70
N ALA A 140 -48.82 2.19 -10.06
CA ALA A 140 -49.45 2.24 -8.75
C ALA A 140 -48.39 2.42 -7.64
N LEU A 141 -47.24 1.75 -7.78
CA LEU A 141 -46.11 1.85 -6.85
C LEU A 141 -45.39 3.19 -6.95
N GLU A 142 -45.27 3.79 -8.13
CA GLU A 142 -44.68 5.13 -8.30
C GLU A 142 -45.48 6.27 -7.66
N LYS A 143 -46.77 6.03 -7.33
CA LYS A 143 -47.65 7.04 -6.72
C LYS A 143 -47.71 6.95 -5.18
N LEU A 144 -47.01 5.97 -4.59
CA LEU A 144 -46.83 5.80 -3.15
C LEU A 144 -45.57 6.52 -2.67
#